data_AF-A0A1Q5FGE7-F1
#
_entry.id   AF-A0A1Q5FGE7-F1
#
_cell.length_a   1.000
_cell.length_b   1.000
_cell.length_c   1.000
_cell.angle_alpha   90.00
_cell.angle_beta   90.00
_cell.angle_gamma   90.00
#
_symmetry.space_group_name_H-M   'P 1'
#
loop_
_entity.id
_entity.type
_entity.pdbx_description
1 polymer ?
#
loop_
_entity_poly.entity_id
_entity_poly.type
_entity_poly.pdbx_seq_one_letter_code
_entity_poly.pdbx_strand_id
1 'polypeptide(L)'
;MDADAVLRRWQRCAEKVLAEFLADSEKRGLPPLLWTLSQAGHLTGEADVLTYTPDERRAAVLRWAEHVGSPVEVSHTTDGREELVAMWQIVPRGETAPVPGCFRATSPLNEENT
;
A
#
# COMPACT_ATOMS: atom_id res chain seq x y z
N MET A 1 -11.50 22.40 15.30
CA MET A 1 -10.12 21.98 14.99
C MET A 1 -9.80 22.56 13.62
N ASP A 2 -8.70 23.30 13.51
CA ASP A 2 -8.28 23.96 12.26
C ASP A 2 -7.97 22.90 11.19
N ALA A 3 -8.60 23.00 10.01
CA ALA A 3 -8.47 22.03 8.93
C ALA A 3 -7.00 21.88 8.47
N ASP A 4 -6.25 22.98 8.46
CA ASP A 4 -4.84 22.99 8.10
C ASP A 4 -4.00 22.23 9.14
N ALA A 5 -4.32 22.37 10.43
CA ALA A 5 -3.66 21.65 11.50
C ALA A 5 -3.92 20.13 11.42
N VAL A 6 -5.14 19.74 11.02
CA VAL A 6 -5.48 18.32 10.79
C VAL A 6 -4.69 17.77 9.60
N LEU A 7 -4.67 18.48 8.49
CA LEU A 7 -3.98 18.08 7.28
C LEU A 7 -2.47 17.91 7.52
N ARG A 8 -1.82 18.89 8.17
CA ARG A 8 -0.40 18.81 8.53
C ARG A 8 -0.10 17.64 9.45
N ARG A 9 -0.99 17.35 10.42
CA ARG A 9 -0.85 16.19 11.30
C ARG A 9 -0.89 14.90 10.49
N TRP A 10 -1.87 14.73 9.60
CA TRP A 10 -1.98 13.53 8.77
C TRP A 10 -0.78 13.34 7.86
N GLN A 11 -0.31 14.40 7.20
CA GLN A 11 0.88 14.37 6.36
C GLN A 11 2.10 13.90 7.14
N ARG A 12 2.37 14.51 8.29
CA ARG A 12 3.49 14.13 9.16
C ARG A 12 3.39 12.68 9.64
N CYS A 13 2.20 12.22 10.03
CA CYS A 13 2.03 10.84 10.48
C CYS A 13 2.26 9.84 9.35
N ALA A 14 1.74 10.10 8.16
CA ALA A 14 1.94 9.25 6.99
C ALA A 14 3.41 9.21 6.55
N GLU A 15 4.12 10.34 6.59
CA GLU A 15 5.55 10.40 6.30
C GLU A 15 6.38 9.53 7.27
N LYS A 16 6.02 9.51 8.56
CA LYS A 16 6.65 8.61 9.53
C LYS A 16 6.45 7.13 9.18
N VAL A 17 5.22 6.73 8.83
CA VAL A 17 4.92 5.35 8.42
C VAL A 17 5.66 5.01 7.12
N LEU A 18 5.69 5.92 6.15
CA LEU A 18 6.43 5.73 4.90
C LEU A 18 7.93 5.54 5.17
N ALA A 19 8.53 6.34 6.03
CA ALA A 19 9.94 6.20 6.39
C ALA A 19 10.23 4.83 7.04
N GLU A 20 9.35 4.35 7.91
CA GLU A 20 9.46 3.01 8.50
C GLU A 20 9.37 1.90 7.44
N PHE A 21 8.43 2.01 6.50
CA PHE A 21 8.29 1.06 5.39
C PHE A 21 9.49 1.08 4.44
N LEU A 22 10.03 2.23 4.07
CA LEU A 22 11.23 2.31 3.23
C LEU A 22 12.43 1.64 3.92
N ALA A 23 12.59 1.85 5.24
CA ALA A 23 13.63 1.19 6.01
C ALA A 23 13.42 -0.33 6.11
N ASP A 24 12.18 -0.78 6.30
CA ASP A 24 11.85 -2.22 6.30
C ASP A 24 12.06 -2.86 4.93
N SER A 25 11.77 -2.15 3.84
CA SER A 25 12.00 -2.61 2.47
C SER A 25 13.49 -2.89 2.22
N GLU A 26 14.36 -1.95 2.58
CA GLU A 26 15.80 -2.13 2.48
C GLU A 26 16.31 -3.27 3.39
N LYS A 27 15.88 -3.28 4.66
CA LYS A 27 16.38 -4.21 5.67
C LYS A 27 15.92 -5.65 5.45
N ARG A 28 14.69 -5.85 4.96
CA ARG A 28 14.03 -7.16 4.84
C ARG A 28 13.88 -7.61 3.39
N GLY A 29 14.36 -6.80 2.44
CA GLY A 29 14.22 -7.03 1.01
C GLY A 29 12.76 -7.08 0.57
N LEU A 30 11.88 -6.26 1.17
CA LEU A 30 10.49 -6.15 0.69
C LEU A 30 10.49 -5.43 -0.67
N PRO A 31 9.66 -5.86 -1.63
CA PRO A 31 9.66 -5.25 -2.96
C PRO A 31 9.34 -3.75 -2.90
N PRO A 32 10.01 -2.89 -3.67
CA PRO A 32 9.66 -1.47 -3.72
C PRO A 32 8.24 -1.27 -4.25
N LEU A 33 7.55 -0.28 -3.71
CA LEU A 33 6.22 0.16 -4.12
C LEU A 33 6.24 1.65 -4.48
N LEU A 34 5.28 2.07 -5.30
CA LEU A 34 4.96 3.48 -5.53
C LEU A 34 4.05 3.99 -4.42
N TRP A 35 4.47 5.04 -3.73
CA TRP A 35 3.73 5.55 -2.57
C TRP A 35 2.94 6.81 -2.90
N THR A 36 1.68 6.83 -2.51
CA THR A 36 0.80 8.00 -2.63
C THR A 36 0.18 8.33 -1.28
N LEU A 37 0.18 9.60 -0.90
CA LEU A 37 -0.53 10.12 0.25
C LEU A 37 -1.77 10.90 -0.21
N SER A 38 -2.96 10.46 0.22
CA SER A 38 -4.21 11.17 -0.08
C SER A 38 -4.45 12.35 0.86
N GLN A 39 -5.34 13.26 0.47
CA GLN A 39 -5.76 14.41 1.29
C GLN A 39 -6.42 14.00 2.62
N ALA A 40 -6.96 12.79 2.70
CA ALA A 40 -7.55 12.23 3.92
C ALA A 40 -6.53 11.53 4.83
N GLY A 41 -5.24 11.56 4.47
CA GLY A 41 -4.19 10.90 5.25
C GLY A 41 -4.04 9.40 4.99
N HIS A 42 -4.73 8.83 3.99
CA HIS A 42 -4.45 7.46 3.55
C HIS A 42 -3.12 7.38 2.82
N LEU A 43 -2.23 6.48 3.25
CA LEU A 43 -1.01 6.13 2.56
C LEU A 43 -1.21 4.84 1.76
N THR A 44 -1.00 4.89 0.45
CA THR A 44 -1.15 3.75 -0.47
C THR A 44 0.20 3.38 -1.03
N GLY A 45 0.57 2.11 -0.93
CA GLY A 45 1.70 1.51 -1.66
C GLY A 45 1.19 0.67 -2.83
N GLU A 46 1.54 1.04 -4.04
CA GLU A 46 1.12 0.37 -5.27
C GLU A 46 2.27 -0.40 -5.91
N ALA A 47 2.05 -1.67 -6.26
CA ALA A 47 3.00 -2.42 -7.05
C ALA A 47 2.96 -1.91 -8.50
N ASP A 48 4.06 -1.29 -8.93
CA ASP A 48 4.14 -0.58 -10.21
C ASP A 48 3.86 -1.47 -11.41
N VAL A 49 3.12 -0.91 -12.37
CA VAL A 49 2.73 -1.62 -13.60
C VAL A 49 3.79 -1.57 -14.70
N LEU A 50 4.78 -0.68 -14.59
CA LEU A 50 5.84 -0.53 -15.58
C LEU A 50 7.01 -1.49 -15.32
N THR A 51 7.31 -1.77 -14.04
CA THR A 51 8.44 -2.61 -13.64
C THR A 51 8.08 -4.04 -13.28
N TYR A 52 6.84 -4.30 -12.84
CA TYR A 52 6.41 -5.65 -12.45
C TYR A 52 5.48 -6.30 -13.48
N THR A 53 5.72 -7.59 -13.71
CA THR A 53 4.75 -8.51 -14.31
C THR A 53 3.53 -8.71 -13.39
N PRO A 54 2.39 -9.21 -13.90
CA PRO A 54 1.21 -9.49 -13.07
C PRO A 54 1.50 -10.33 -11.82
N ASP A 55 2.28 -11.41 -11.96
CA ASP A 55 2.64 -12.30 -10.84
C ASP A 55 3.55 -11.61 -9.83
N GLU A 56 4.50 -10.78 -10.29
CA GLU A 56 5.36 -9.99 -9.41
C GLU A 56 4.57 -8.93 -8.63
N ARG A 57 3.56 -8.31 -9.24
CA ARG A 57 2.68 -7.37 -8.53
C ARG A 57 1.91 -8.06 -7.41
N ARG A 58 1.36 -9.24 -7.71
CA ARG A 58 0.68 -10.08 -6.72
C ARG A 58 1.61 -10.46 -5.58
N ALA A 59 2.81 -10.96 -5.90
CA ALA A 59 3.81 -11.32 -4.91
C ALA A 59 4.25 -10.13 -4.05
N ALA A 60 4.39 -8.93 -4.64
CA ALA A 60 4.73 -7.72 -3.91
C ALA A 60 3.67 -7.38 -2.86
N VAL A 61 2.39 -7.35 -3.24
CA VAL A 61 1.29 -7.07 -2.30
C VAL A 61 1.22 -8.11 -1.19
N LEU A 62 1.35 -9.41 -1.53
CA LEU A 62 1.32 -10.49 -0.53
C LEU A 62 2.43 -10.36 0.50
N ARG A 63 3.67 -10.04 0.09
CA ARG A 63 4.80 -9.87 1.01
C ARG A 63 4.62 -8.68 1.94
N TRP A 64 4.06 -7.58 1.44
CA TRP A 64 3.76 -6.42 2.26
C TRP A 64 2.58 -6.67 3.21
N ALA A 65 1.55 -7.36 2.75
CA ALA A 65 0.42 -7.77 3.56
C ALA A 65 0.85 -8.68 4.71
N GLU A 66 1.71 -9.67 4.44
CA GLU A 66 2.32 -10.54 5.46
C GLU A 66 3.14 -9.73 6.46
N HIS A 67 3.98 -8.78 5.99
CA HIS A 67 4.81 -7.94 6.85
C HIS A 67 3.99 -7.15 7.89
N VAL A 68 2.80 -6.67 7.52
CA VAL A 68 1.92 -5.93 8.43
C VAL A 68 0.82 -6.79 9.08
N GLY A 69 0.77 -8.09 8.76
CA GLY A 69 -0.28 -9.00 9.24
C GLY A 69 -1.68 -8.69 8.71
N SER A 70 -1.79 -8.08 7.52
CA SER A 70 -3.07 -7.77 6.88
C SER A 70 -3.50 -8.91 5.96
N PRO A 71 -4.80 -9.29 5.95
CA PRO A 71 -5.33 -10.13 4.89
C PRO A 71 -5.29 -9.40 3.54
N VAL A 72 -5.24 -10.16 2.45
CA VAL A 72 -5.38 -9.65 1.08
C VAL A 72 -6.76 -10.00 0.56
N GLU A 73 -7.46 -8.98 0.10
CA GLU A 73 -8.70 -9.10 -0.65
C GLU A 73 -8.38 -9.11 -2.15
N VAL A 74 -9.06 -9.98 -2.90
CA VAL A 74 -8.95 -10.08 -4.35
C VAL A 74 -10.33 -9.83 -4.94
N SER A 75 -10.42 -8.89 -5.87
CA SER A 75 -11.64 -8.59 -6.62
C SER A 75 -11.35 -8.59 -8.12
N HIS A 76 -12.39 -8.80 -8.90
CA HIS A 76 -12.33 -8.72 -10.35
C HIS A 76 -13.25 -7.60 -10.82
N THR A 77 -12.69 -6.65 -11.56
CA THR A 77 -13.44 -5.54 -12.13
C THR A 77 -14.24 -6.00 -13.35
N THR A 78 -15.29 -5.25 -13.70
CA THR A 78 -16.15 -5.56 -14.85
C THR A 78 -15.41 -5.53 -16.19
N ASP A 79 -14.27 -4.84 -16.26
CA ASP A 79 -13.39 -4.80 -17.44
C ASP A 79 -12.29 -5.88 -17.41
N GLY A 80 -12.41 -6.87 -16.54
CA GLY A 80 -11.54 -8.04 -16.54
C GLY A 80 -10.15 -7.77 -15.96
N ARG A 81 -10.02 -6.87 -14.99
CA ARG A 81 -8.78 -6.69 -14.22
C ARG A 81 -8.92 -7.36 -12.86
N GLU A 82 -7.83 -7.95 -12.40
CA GLU A 82 -7.68 -8.38 -11.01
C GLU A 82 -7.17 -7.20 -10.18
N GLU A 83 -7.84 -6.93 -9.06
CA GLU A 83 -7.38 -5.98 -8.06
C GLU A 83 -7.08 -6.72 -6.77
N LEU A 84 -5.87 -6.52 -6.25
CA LEU A 84 -5.47 -6.98 -4.93
C LEU A 84 -5.36 -5.79 -4.01
N VAL A 85 -5.94 -5.90 -2.81
CA VAL A 85 -5.87 -4.85 -1.79
C VAL A 85 -5.64 -5.47 -0.42
N ALA A 86 -4.66 -4.95 0.32
CA ALA A 86 -4.42 -5.27 1.72
C ALA A 86 -4.55 -3.99 2.55
N MET A 87 -5.63 -3.87 3.32
CA MET A 87 -5.95 -2.69 4.12
C MET A 87 -5.30 -2.76 5.51
N TRP A 88 -4.69 -1.67 5.97
CA TRP A 88 -4.03 -1.63 7.27
C TRP A 88 -4.24 -0.30 8.00
N GLN A 89 -3.99 -0.32 9.30
CA GLN A 89 -3.99 0.85 10.17
C GLN A 89 -2.79 0.76 11.12
N ILE A 90 -1.88 1.73 11.05
CA ILE A 90 -0.65 1.74 11.85
C ILE A 90 -0.60 3.01 12.68
N VAL A 91 -0.30 2.89 13.97
CA VAL A 91 -0.02 4.04 14.84
C VAL A 91 1.49 4.31 14.81
N PRO A 92 1.98 5.35 14.12
CA PRO A 92 3.41 5.64 14.08
C PRO A 92 3.93 6.01 15.46
N ARG A 93 5.22 5.75 15.69
CA ARG A 93 5.85 6.01 16.98
C ARG A 93 5.65 7.46 17.45
N GLY A 94 5.18 7.59 18.69
CA GLY A 94 4.96 8.89 19.33
C GLY A 94 3.70 9.62 18.89
N GLU A 95 2.80 8.97 18.15
CA GLU A 95 1.47 9.46 17.81
C GLU A 95 0.39 8.59 18.47
N THR A 96 -0.83 9.10 18.55
CA THR A 96 -1.98 8.39 19.15
C THR A 96 -3.05 7.98 18.14
N ALA A 97 -3.06 8.62 16.97
CA ALA A 97 -4.01 8.34 15.91
C ALA A 97 -3.39 7.41 14.87
N PRO A 98 -4.13 6.39 14.40
CA PRO A 98 -3.64 5.53 13.33
C PRO A 98 -3.60 6.29 12.00
N VAL A 99 -2.61 5.95 11.19
CA VAL A 99 -2.57 6.22 9.75
C VAL A 99 -3.22 5.03 9.07
N PRO A 100 -4.37 5.21 8.41
CA PRO A 100 -4.94 4.18 7.58
C PRO A 100 -4.18 4.11 6.25
N GLY A 101 -4.19 2.95 5.61
CA GLY A 101 -3.58 2.80 4.30
C GLY A 101 -3.86 1.46 3.66
N CYS A 102 -3.25 1.24 2.50
CA CYS A 102 -3.33 -0.04 1.83
C CYS A 102 -2.11 -0.35 0.98
N PHE A 103 -1.89 -1.63 0.74
CA PHE A 103 -1.07 -2.11 -0.38
C PHE A 103 -1.98 -2.56 -1.49
N ARG A 104 -1.66 -2.23 -2.73
CA ARG A 104 -2.49 -2.61 -3.87
C ARG A 104 -1.71 -3.00 -5.10
N ALA A 105 -2.36 -3.80 -5.93
CA ALA A 105 -1.94 -4.10 -7.29
C ALA A 105 -3.17 -4.16 -8.18
N THR A 106 -3.00 -3.76 -9.44
CA THR A 106 -3.97 -4.01 -10.49
C THR A 106 -3.25 -4.69 -11.65
N SER A 107 -3.83 -5.78 -12.12
CA SER A 107 -3.32 -6.56 -13.24
C SER A 107 -4.45 -6.82 -14.24
N PRO A 108 -4.19 -6.82 -15.56
CA PRO A 108 -5.14 -7.44 -16.48
C PRO A 108 -5.33 -8.90 -16.06
N LEU A 109 -6.52 -9.48 -16.24
CA LEU A 109 -6.63 -10.93 -16.15
C LEU A 109 -5.58 -11.53 -17.09
N ASN A 110 -4.80 -12.49 -16.59
CA ASN A 110 -4.00 -13.32 -17.47
C ASN A 110 -4.97 -13.93 -18.48
N GLU A 111 -4.90 -13.50 -19.74
CA GLU A 111 -5.28 -14.35 -20.86
C GLU A 111 -4.29 -15.51 -20.80
N GLU A 112 -4.64 -16.58 -20.07
CA GLU A 112 -3.87 -17.81 -20.14
C GLU A 112 -3.78 -18.23 -21.61
N ASN A 113 -2.54 -18.38 -22.07
CA ASN A 113 -2.17 -18.99 -23.34
C ASN A 113 -3.12 -20.16 -23.65
N THR A 114 -3.83 -20.05 -24.77
CA THR A 114 -4.55 -21.17 -25.39
C THR A 114 -3.60 -22.28 -25.80
#